data_AF-A0A538IR98-F1
#
_entry.id   AF-A0A538IR98-F1
#
_cell.length_a   1.000
_cell.length_b   1.000
_cell.length_c   1.000
_cell.angle_alpha   90.00
_cell.angle_beta   90.00
_cell.angle_gamma   90.00
#
_symmetry.space_group_name_H-M   'P 1'
#
loop_
_entity.id
_entity.type
_entity.pdbx_description
1 polymer ?
#
loop_
_entity_poly.entity_id
_entity_poly.type
_entity_poly.pdbx_seq_one_letter_code
_entity_poly.pdbx_strand_id
1 'polypeptide(L)'
;MPDDEDVPPSQRPTERIPREAPNRPPPAPEIEAFPDEFLEPTEAMPVAEREPLPVAEREPLPSIEELTFQSPAVGGSGPAPAPPEAAPPPDDHRAVRIPAPRPFPVGGTKVLSKKRFATLQAFAETLLPHGGPISYSATEIGVAERLDAAMVAWDRDARKMFLRFLGLLEWSSIFSRHLRGFSKLKPQAATTYLDRAQRSKLLVRRGAIDLLKFYVLNQWASTPRIEEAIGFTYSCVSSDPPRTGDRIEVLSYPQVSRDHTEEADVVVVGSGAGGAVIAKELAELGHTVVVLEEGPYYTRQDMAGPPFERFQRFYRRQGMTAALGTPTIPVPLGLGLGGTTLINSGSCFRTPDRVLQRWEKDFGLPGVDPESMKPFFDRVERIQHVQPVPEELL
;
A
#
# COMPACT_ATOMS: atom_id res chain seq x y z
N MET A 1 -9.40 -6.62 65.87
CA MET A 1 -9.59 -5.73 64.71
C MET A 1 -10.30 -6.58 63.68
N PRO A 2 -11.62 -6.41 63.48
CA PRO A 2 -12.38 -7.27 62.58
C PRO A 2 -12.12 -6.88 61.12
N ASP A 3 -12.31 -7.87 60.25
CA ASP A 3 -12.05 -7.87 58.81
C ASP A 3 -13.01 -6.94 58.03
N ASP A 4 -12.44 -6.08 57.17
CA ASP A 4 -13.16 -5.23 56.22
C ASP A 4 -13.32 -5.95 54.87
N GLU A 5 -14.31 -6.84 54.77
CA GLU A 5 -14.96 -7.17 53.49
C GLU A 5 -16.36 -6.56 53.50
N ASP A 6 -16.50 -5.28 53.09
CA ASP A 6 -17.74 -4.70 52.54
C ASP A 6 -17.58 -3.19 52.21
N VAL A 7 -16.74 -2.85 51.20
CA VAL A 7 -16.70 -1.49 50.64
C VAL A 7 -16.82 -1.53 49.11
N PRO A 8 -17.86 -0.90 48.51
CA PRO A 8 -18.06 -0.88 47.06
C PRO A 8 -16.96 -0.08 46.31
N PRO A 9 -16.70 -0.39 45.03
CA PRO A 9 -15.46 0.02 44.33
C PRO A 9 -15.28 1.54 44.11
N SER A 10 -16.31 2.35 44.34
CA SER A 10 -16.32 3.79 44.08
C SER A 10 -15.81 4.67 45.23
N GLN A 11 -15.39 4.08 46.36
CA GLN A 11 -14.96 4.84 47.55
C GLN A 11 -13.59 4.42 48.12
N ARG A 12 -12.77 3.66 47.38
CA ARG A 12 -11.38 3.41 47.81
C ARG A 12 -10.51 4.66 47.59
N PRO A 13 -9.67 5.07 48.56
CA PRO A 13 -8.76 6.19 48.38
C PRO A 13 -7.76 5.87 47.25
N THR A 14 -7.67 6.74 46.25
CA THR A 14 -6.65 6.65 45.21
C THR A 14 -5.29 6.98 45.81
N GLU A 15 -4.41 5.98 45.94
CA GLU A 15 -2.99 6.20 46.19
C GLU A 15 -2.42 7.06 45.06
N ARG A 16 -1.92 8.25 45.44
CA ARG A 16 -1.21 9.14 44.52
C ARG A 16 0.11 8.47 44.13
N ILE A 17 0.18 8.03 42.88
CA ILE A 17 1.43 7.64 42.22
C ILE A 17 2.39 8.86 42.25
N PRO A 18 3.62 8.74 42.76
CA PRO A 18 4.59 9.83 42.71
C PRO A 18 4.89 10.20 41.25
N ARG A 19 4.78 11.49 40.90
CA ARG A 19 5.22 12.00 39.60
C ARG A 19 6.74 11.92 39.51
N GLU A 20 7.26 10.93 38.80
CA GLU A 20 8.64 10.94 38.33
C GLU A 20 8.84 12.10 37.33
N ALA A 21 9.99 12.78 37.43
CA ALA A 21 10.39 13.84 36.53
C ALA A 21 10.48 13.32 35.08
N PRO A 22 10.22 14.16 34.05
CA PRO A 22 10.27 13.72 32.67
C PRO A 22 11.68 13.28 32.29
N ASN A 23 11.85 11.97 32.05
CA ASN A 23 13.06 11.41 31.46
C ASN A 23 13.28 12.05 30.08
N ARG A 24 14.39 12.79 29.92
CA ARG A 24 14.87 13.19 28.59
C ARG A 24 15.13 11.91 27.78
N PRO A 25 14.66 11.79 26.53
CA PRO A 25 15.07 10.71 25.67
C PRO A 25 16.59 10.78 25.47
N PRO A 26 17.30 9.64 25.39
CA PRO A 26 18.71 9.64 25.04
C PRO A 26 18.90 10.27 23.65
N PRO A 27 20.04 10.92 23.38
CA PRO A 27 20.33 11.47 22.06
C PRO A 27 20.25 10.36 21.01
N ALA A 28 19.71 10.69 19.83
CA ALA A 28 19.70 9.78 18.70
C ALA A 28 21.15 9.31 18.40
N PRO A 29 21.36 8.02 18.07
CA PRO A 29 22.68 7.57 17.67
C PRO A 29 23.13 8.36 16.43
N GLU A 30 24.37 8.84 16.45
CA GLU A 30 25.01 9.41 15.27
C GLU A 30 24.99 8.35 14.16
N ILE A 31 24.32 8.68 13.06
CA ILE A 31 24.36 7.87 11.84
C ILE A 31 25.73 8.17 11.23
N GLU A 32 26.69 7.25 11.39
CA GLU A 32 27.93 7.29 10.62
C GLU A 32 27.59 7.34 9.13
N ALA A 33 28.20 8.30 8.42
CA ALA A 33 28.06 8.43 6.98
C ALA A 33 28.37 7.08 6.30
N PHE A 34 27.59 6.73 5.29
CA PHE A 34 27.86 5.56 4.46
C PHE A 34 29.28 5.64 3.90
N PRO A 35 30.09 4.56 3.96
CA PRO A 35 31.37 4.51 3.27
C PRO A 35 31.18 4.74 1.76
N ASP A 36 32.04 5.54 1.14
CA ASP A 36 32.02 5.87 -0.30
C ASP A 36 32.17 4.65 -1.24
N GLU A 37 32.37 3.43 -0.71
CA GLU A 37 32.54 2.19 -1.47
C GLU A 37 31.28 1.68 -2.20
N PHE A 38 30.12 2.33 -2.06
CA PHE A 38 28.89 1.96 -2.79
C PHE A 38 28.59 2.82 -4.04
N LEU A 39 29.53 3.69 -4.45
CA LEU A 39 29.39 4.56 -5.62
C LEU A 39 30.27 4.13 -6.83
N GLU A 40 30.70 2.86 -6.90
CA GLU A 40 31.34 2.39 -8.13
C GLU A 40 30.30 2.03 -9.21
N PRO A 41 30.39 2.60 -10.42
CA PRO A 41 29.50 2.24 -11.52
C PRO A 41 29.77 0.79 -11.93
N THR A 42 28.79 -0.09 -11.76
CA THR A 42 28.82 -1.43 -12.37
C THR A 42 28.96 -1.30 -13.89
N GLU A 43 29.93 -2.00 -14.46
CA GLU A 43 30.22 -2.05 -15.90
C GLU A 43 28.94 -2.12 -16.75
N ALA A 44 28.77 -1.14 -17.63
CA ALA A 44 27.67 -1.09 -18.58
C ALA A 44 27.73 -2.28 -19.53
N MET A 45 26.62 -3.01 -19.66
CA MET A 45 26.44 -4.00 -20.73
C MET A 45 26.46 -3.30 -22.10
N PRO A 46 27.02 -3.92 -23.15
CA PRO A 46 27.11 -3.29 -24.46
C PRO A 46 25.71 -3.09 -25.07
N VAL A 47 25.32 -1.84 -25.23
CA VAL A 47 24.13 -1.43 -26.00
C VAL A 47 24.47 -1.57 -27.47
N ALA A 48 23.71 -2.36 -28.22
CA ALA A 48 23.83 -2.43 -29.67
C ALA A 48 23.50 -1.04 -30.25
N GLU A 49 24.47 -0.40 -30.90
CA GLU A 49 24.28 0.86 -31.61
C GLU A 49 23.19 0.68 -32.68
N ARG A 50 22.01 1.28 -32.44
CA ARG A 50 21.03 1.54 -33.50
C ARG A 50 21.21 2.99 -33.93
N GLU A 51 21.27 3.21 -35.24
CA GLU A 51 21.32 4.56 -35.81
C GLU A 51 20.16 5.40 -35.25
N PRO A 52 20.42 6.63 -34.76
CA PRO A 52 19.37 7.51 -34.29
C PRO A 52 18.47 7.90 -35.47
N LEU A 53 17.16 7.78 -35.29
CA LEU A 53 16.18 8.31 -36.23
C LEU A 53 16.33 9.84 -36.33
N PRO A 54 16.10 10.43 -37.52
CA PRO A 54 16.22 11.88 -37.70
C PRO A 54 15.23 12.61 -36.78
N VAL A 55 15.77 13.35 -35.81
CA VAL A 55 15.00 14.22 -34.92
C VAL A 55 14.58 15.44 -35.74
N ALA A 56 13.28 15.61 -35.97
CA ALA A 56 12.76 16.87 -36.49
C ALA A 56 13.12 18.00 -35.52
N GLU A 57 13.59 19.15 -36.01
CA GLU A 57 13.82 20.35 -35.21
C GLU A 57 12.51 20.74 -34.51
N ARG A 58 12.36 20.33 -33.25
CA ARG A 58 11.27 20.74 -32.37
C ARG A 58 11.79 21.83 -31.44
N GLU A 59 10.94 22.77 -31.08
CA GLU A 59 11.28 23.81 -30.12
C GLU A 59 11.82 23.17 -28.83
N PRO A 60 12.89 23.73 -28.24
CA PRO A 60 13.46 23.19 -27.01
C PRO A 60 12.40 23.19 -25.91
N LEU A 61 12.37 22.12 -25.11
CA LEU A 61 11.55 22.07 -23.90
C LEU A 61 11.89 23.29 -23.02
N PRO A 62 10.89 23.97 -22.43
CA PRO A 62 11.14 25.08 -21.54
C PRO A 62 12.01 24.63 -20.37
N SER A 63 12.93 25.50 -19.95
CA SER A 63 13.74 25.31 -18.77
C SER A 63 12.86 25.18 -17.51
N ILE A 64 13.37 24.54 -16.46
CA ILE A 64 12.66 24.45 -15.15
C ILE A 64 12.29 25.85 -14.62
N GLU A 65 13.07 26.88 -14.96
CA GLU A 65 12.81 28.27 -14.61
C GLU A 65 11.67 28.89 -15.45
N GLU A 66 11.49 28.49 -16.71
CA GLU A 66 10.37 28.92 -17.57
C GLU A 66 9.06 28.20 -17.25
N LEU A 67 9.12 27.05 -16.57
CA LEU A 67 7.96 26.39 -15.96
C LEU A 67 7.44 27.13 -14.71
N THR A 68 8.02 28.28 -14.34
CA THR A 68 7.45 29.15 -13.30
C THR A 68 6.18 29.83 -13.80
N PHE A 69 5.06 29.24 -13.40
CA PHE A 69 3.69 29.62 -13.74
C PHE A 69 3.39 31.11 -13.52
N GLN A 70 3.16 31.87 -14.61
CA GLN A 70 2.47 33.15 -14.52
C GLN A 70 0.99 32.91 -14.18
N SER A 71 0.55 33.38 -13.02
CA SER A 71 -0.88 33.38 -12.64
C SER A 71 -1.69 34.23 -13.62
N PRO A 72 -2.82 33.73 -14.17
CA PRO A 72 -3.75 34.61 -14.86
C PRO A 72 -4.44 35.53 -13.85
N ALA A 73 -4.47 36.82 -14.16
CA ALA A 73 -5.18 37.83 -13.39
C ALA A 73 -6.69 37.50 -13.28
N VAL A 74 -7.23 37.60 -12.08
CA VAL A 74 -8.64 37.39 -11.77
C VAL A 74 -9.48 38.54 -12.35
N GLY A 75 -10.23 38.26 -13.43
CA GLY A 75 -11.34 39.09 -13.90
C GLY A 75 -12.67 38.49 -13.44
N GLY A 76 -13.43 39.23 -12.63
CA GLY A 76 -14.72 38.76 -12.11
C GLY A 76 -15.87 38.87 -13.11
N SER A 77 -16.86 37.96 -13.03
CA SER A 77 -18.28 38.24 -13.34
C SER A 77 -19.20 37.05 -13.01
N GLY A 78 -20.26 37.32 -12.24
CA GLY A 78 -21.62 36.75 -12.29
C GLY A 78 -21.88 35.25 -12.02
N PRO A 79 -23.00 34.87 -11.36
CA PRO A 79 -23.42 33.47 -11.26
C PRO A 79 -23.93 32.95 -12.61
N ALA A 80 -23.40 31.82 -13.06
CA ALA A 80 -23.80 31.13 -14.29
C ALA A 80 -25.21 30.51 -14.15
N PRO A 81 -26.02 30.47 -15.23
CA PRO A 81 -27.35 29.87 -15.20
C PRO A 81 -27.28 28.34 -15.06
N ALA A 82 -28.29 27.76 -14.42
CA ALA A 82 -28.39 26.31 -14.20
C ALA A 82 -28.47 25.54 -15.53
N PRO A 83 -27.73 24.43 -15.70
CA PRO A 83 -27.79 23.63 -16.92
C PRO A 83 -29.10 22.82 -16.98
N PRO A 84 -29.62 22.54 -18.19
CA PRO A 84 -30.80 21.70 -18.36
C PRO A 84 -30.51 20.25 -17.94
N GLU A 85 -31.54 19.58 -17.42
CA GLU A 85 -31.52 18.21 -16.92
C GLU A 85 -31.04 17.25 -18.02
N ALA A 86 -29.81 16.75 -17.88
CA ALA A 86 -29.19 15.86 -18.85
C ALA A 86 -29.76 14.44 -18.71
N ALA A 87 -30.15 13.87 -19.85
CA ALA A 87 -30.49 12.45 -19.96
C ALA A 87 -29.33 11.57 -19.43
N PRO A 88 -29.63 10.40 -18.84
CA PRO A 88 -28.58 9.53 -18.30
C PRO A 88 -27.56 9.17 -19.39
N PRO A 89 -26.25 9.23 -19.10
CA PRO A 89 -25.23 8.97 -20.10
C PRO A 89 -25.28 7.50 -20.54
N PRO A 90 -25.03 7.20 -21.83
CA PRO A 90 -24.93 5.83 -22.30
C PRO A 90 -23.75 5.11 -21.63
N ASP A 91 -23.94 3.82 -21.32
CA ASP A 91 -22.90 2.92 -20.80
C ASP A 91 -21.66 2.96 -21.72
N ASP A 92 -20.62 3.67 -21.30
CA ASP A 92 -19.38 3.79 -22.06
C ASP A 92 -18.47 2.58 -21.82
N HIS A 93 -18.45 1.68 -22.81
CA HIS A 93 -17.65 0.45 -22.86
C HIS A 93 -16.19 0.66 -23.32
N ARG A 94 -15.63 1.88 -23.34
CA ARG A 94 -14.28 2.13 -23.88
C ARG A 94 -13.11 1.99 -22.91
N ALA A 95 -13.35 1.85 -21.60
CA ALA A 95 -12.31 1.36 -20.70
C ALA A 95 -12.26 -0.16 -20.82
N VAL A 96 -11.19 -0.72 -21.42
CA VAL A 96 -10.90 -2.15 -21.31
C VAL A 96 -10.64 -2.45 -19.83
N ARG A 97 -11.69 -2.87 -19.12
CA ARG A 97 -11.56 -3.46 -17.80
C ARG A 97 -10.78 -4.75 -18.01
N ILE A 98 -9.50 -4.77 -17.62
CA ILE A 98 -8.86 -6.04 -17.29
C ILE A 98 -9.82 -6.71 -16.31
N PRO A 99 -10.30 -7.94 -16.59
CA PRO A 99 -11.32 -8.56 -15.76
C PRO A 99 -10.87 -8.44 -14.31
N ALA A 100 -11.73 -7.82 -13.48
CA ALA A 100 -11.50 -7.78 -12.05
C ALA A 100 -11.07 -9.20 -11.63
N PRO A 101 -10.05 -9.35 -10.75
CA PRO A 101 -9.67 -10.65 -10.24
C PRO A 101 -10.95 -11.38 -9.87
N ARG A 102 -11.15 -12.58 -10.45
CA ARG A 102 -12.41 -13.33 -10.25
C ARG A 102 -12.73 -13.31 -8.76
N PRO A 103 -13.97 -12.99 -8.36
CA PRO A 103 -14.35 -13.02 -6.96
C PRO A 103 -13.90 -14.35 -6.37
N PHE A 104 -13.25 -14.28 -5.21
CA PHE A 104 -12.60 -15.45 -4.65
C PHE A 104 -13.62 -16.58 -4.49
N PRO A 105 -13.34 -17.80 -4.97
CA PRO A 105 -14.25 -18.90 -4.76
C PRO A 105 -14.44 -19.09 -3.25
N VAL A 106 -15.65 -18.84 -2.77
CA VAL A 106 -16.01 -19.00 -1.36
C VAL A 106 -16.29 -20.48 -1.13
N GLY A 107 -15.27 -21.20 -0.63
CA GLY A 107 -15.38 -22.59 -0.23
C GLY A 107 -15.44 -23.60 -1.38
N GLY A 108 -15.15 -24.86 -1.06
CA GLY A 108 -15.28 -26.01 -1.97
C GLY A 108 -14.08 -26.30 -2.88
N THR A 109 -13.24 -25.31 -3.18
CA THR A 109 -12.00 -25.55 -3.95
C THR A 109 -10.84 -25.89 -3.02
N LYS A 110 -10.32 -27.11 -3.14
CA LYS A 110 -9.18 -27.59 -2.34
C LYS A 110 -7.92 -27.60 -3.18
N VAL A 111 -6.95 -26.77 -2.81
CA VAL A 111 -5.68 -26.59 -3.51
C VAL A 111 -4.55 -27.28 -2.76
N LEU A 112 -4.61 -27.28 -1.43
CA LEU A 112 -3.65 -27.88 -0.52
C LEU A 112 -3.90 -29.38 -0.33
N SER A 113 -2.79 -30.12 -0.13
CA SER A 113 -2.89 -31.50 0.37
C SER A 113 -3.37 -31.51 1.82
N LYS A 114 -3.97 -32.62 2.28
CA LYS A 114 -4.43 -32.79 3.67
C LYS A 114 -3.37 -32.40 4.71
N LYS A 115 -2.11 -32.76 4.48
CA LYS A 115 -0.99 -32.43 5.38
C LYS A 115 -0.73 -30.92 5.42
N ARG A 116 -0.64 -30.26 4.27
CA ARG A 116 -0.39 -28.81 4.19
C ARG A 116 -1.55 -28.02 4.78
N PHE A 117 -2.79 -28.45 4.50
CA PHE A 117 -3.97 -27.86 5.10
C PHE A 117 -3.94 -27.93 6.63
N ALA A 118 -3.61 -29.10 7.20
CA ALA A 118 -3.48 -29.25 8.65
C ALA A 118 -2.38 -28.36 9.25
N THR A 119 -1.24 -28.19 8.58
CA THR A 119 -0.20 -27.23 9.00
C THR A 119 -0.73 -25.79 8.98
N LEU A 120 -1.43 -25.39 7.92
CA LEU A 120 -1.98 -24.04 7.78
C LEU A 120 -3.01 -23.75 8.88
N GLN A 121 -3.92 -24.69 9.12
CA GLN A 121 -4.94 -24.58 10.16
C GLN A 121 -4.31 -24.48 11.55
N ALA A 122 -3.34 -25.35 11.87
CA ALA A 122 -2.62 -25.29 13.15
C ALA A 122 -1.88 -23.97 13.34
N PHE A 123 -1.26 -23.44 12.28
CA PHE A 123 -0.57 -22.16 12.32
C PHE A 123 -1.54 -21.01 12.54
N ALA A 124 -2.65 -20.98 11.81
CA ALA A 124 -3.67 -19.94 11.94
C ALA A 124 -4.30 -19.95 13.35
N GLU A 125 -4.65 -21.13 13.87
CA GLU A 125 -5.20 -21.27 15.22
C GLU A 125 -4.20 -20.87 16.32
N THR A 126 -2.90 -21.12 16.11
CA THR A 126 -1.87 -20.68 17.06
C THR A 126 -1.71 -19.16 17.07
N LEU A 127 -1.89 -18.50 15.93
CA LEU A 127 -1.81 -17.03 15.82
C LEU A 127 -3.06 -16.34 16.36
N LEU A 128 -4.23 -16.93 16.14
CA LEU A 128 -5.54 -16.38 16.44
C LEU A 128 -6.38 -17.41 17.20
N PRO A 129 -6.03 -17.71 18.47
CA PRO A 129 -6.79 -18.64 19.29
C PRO A 129 -8.12 -18.01 19.73
N HIS A 130 -9.07 -18.86 20.11
CA HIS A 130 -10.31 -18.42 20.75
C HIS A 130 -10.02 -17.67 22.08
N GLY A 131 -10.87 -16.69 22.43
CA GLY A 131 -10.77 -15.94 23.68
C GLY A 131 -9.85 -14.70 23.64
N GLY A 132 -9.47 -14.23 22.44
CA GLY A 132 -8.83 -12.93 22.26
C GLY A 132 -9.80 -11.74 22.40
N PRO A 133 -9.32 -10.49 22.24
CA PRO A 133 -10.17 -9.28 22.27
C PRO A 133 -11.33 -9.31 21.27
N ILE A 134 -11.13 -10.02 20.16
CA ILE A 134 -12.17 -10.35 19.18
C ILE A 134 -12.43 -11.85 19.34
N SER A 135 -13.66 -12.23 19.68
CA SER A 135 -13.99 -13.55 20.21
C SER A 135 -13.89 -14.73 19.24
N TYR A 136 -13.48 -14.49 17.99
CA TYR A 136 -13.47 -15.50 16.93
C TYR A 136 -12.07 -16.03 16.63
N SER A 137 -11.88 -17.34 16.72
CA SER A 137 -10.64 -18.01 16.35
C SER A 137 -10.48 -18.14 14.83
N ALA A 138 -9.25 -18.42 14.37
CA ALA A 138 -9.00 -18.67 12.96
C ALA A 138 -9.81 -19.86 12.39
N THR A 139 -10.01 -20.91 13.19
CA THR A 139 -10.80 -22.08 12.76
C THR A 139 -12.28 -21.76 12.68
N GLU A 140 -12.84 -21.00 13.63
CA GLU A 140 -14.26 -20.61 13.63
C GLU A 140 -14.62 -19.74 12.41
N ILE A 141 -13.65 -18.95 11.94
CA ILE A 141 -13.76 -18.08 10.76
C ILE A 141 -13.46 -18.80 9.44
N GLY A 142 -12.89 -20.01 9.50
CA GLY A 142 -12.49 -20.78 8.32
C GLY A 142 -11.35 -20.13 7.54
N VAL A 143 -10.37 -19.54 8.24
CA VAL A 143 -9.25 -18.82 7.61
C VAL A 143 -8.44 -19.74 6.69
N ALA A 144 -8.22 -20.99 7.09
CA ALA A 144 -7.45 -21.96 6.31
C ALA A 144 -8.16 -22.35 5.01
N GLU A 145 -9.48 -22.59 5.07
CA GLU A 145 -10.33 -22.89 3.92
C GLU A 145 -10.37 -21.75 2.92
N ARG A 146 -10.48 -20.51 3.42
CA ARG A 146 -10.49 -19.32 2.56
C ARG A 146 -9.15 -19.09 1.89
N LEU A 147 -8.04 -19.22 2.63
CA LEU A 147 -6.70 -19.13 2.04
C LEU A 147 -6.45 -20.25 1.02
N ASP A 148 -6.87 -21.49 1.32
CA ASP A 148 -6.75 -22.63 0.40
C ASP A 148 -7.49 -22.35 -0.92
N ALA A 149 -8.74 -21.90 -0.84
CA ALA A 149 -9.51 -21.52 -2.03
C ALA A 149 -8.90 -20.32 -2.76
N ALA A 150 -8.35 -19.35 -2.02
CA ALA A 150 -7.75 -18.15 -2.59
C ALA A 150 -6.49 -18.41 -3.40
N MET A 151 -5.74 -19.47 -3.11
CA MET A 151 -4.54 -19.84 -3.86
C MET A 151 -4.78 -20.14 -5.35
N VAL A 152 -6.03 -20.32 -5.79
CA VAL A 152 -6.38 -20.43 -7.21
C VAL A 152 -6.07 -19.14 -7.97
N ALA A 153 -6.26 -17.99 -7.34
CA ALA A 153 -6.08 -16.67 -7.95
C ALA A 153 -4.67 -16.09 -7.71
N TRP A 154 -3.79 -16.82 -7.02
CA TRP A 154 -2.46 -16.34 -6.71
C TRP A 154 -1.52 -16.51 -7.89
N ASP A 155 -0.57 -15.59 -8.01
CA ASP A 155 0.57 -15.77 -8.90
C ASP A 155 1.30 -17.09 -8.58
N ARG A 156 1.83 -17.73 -9.63
CA ARG A 156 2.49 -19.03 -9.54
C ARG A 156 3.67 -19.01 -8.56
N ASP A 157 4.45 -17.94 -8.55
CA ASP A 157 5.64 -17.83 -7.71
C ASP A 157 5.28 -17.47 -6.27
N ALA A 158 4.29 -16.59 -6.07
CA ALA A 158 3.72 -16.33 -4.74
C ALA A 158 3.20 -17.62 -4.09
N ARG A 159 2.42 -18.42 -4.84
CA ARG A 159 1.91 -19.72 -4.37
C ARG A 159 3.04 -20.70 -4.06
N LYS A 160 4.05 -20.85 -4.93
CA LYS A 160 5.20 -21.73 -4.65
C LYS A 160 5.95 -21.32 -3.39
N MET A 161 6.18 -20.02 -3.20
CA MET A 161 6.88 -19.47 -2.03
C MET A 161 6.11 -19.78 -0.74
N PHE A 162 4.80 -19.52 -0.73
CA PHE A 162 3.94 -19.84 0.41
C PHE A 162 4.01 -21.32 0.78
N LEU A 163 3.89 -22.22 -0.21
CA LEU A 163 3.95 -23.67 0.02
C LEU A 163 5.32 -24.13 0.56
N ARG A 164 6.42 -23.49 0.14
CA ARG A 164 7.77 -23.76 0.66
C ARG A 164 7.89 -23.34 2.11
N PHE A 165 7.41 -22.16 2.48
CA PHE A 165 7.45 -21.67 3.86
C PHE A 165 6.51 -22.44 4.78
N LEU A 166 5.34 -22.86 4.29
CA LEU A 166 4.46 -23.75 5.04
C LEU A 166 5.13 -25.11 5.31
N GLY A 167 5.83 -25.66 4.31
CA GLY A 167 6.66 -26.85 4.49
C GLY A 167 7.81 -26.64 5.47
N LEU A 168 8.51 -25.50 5.37
CA LEU A 168 9.59 -25.14 6.28
C LEU A 168 9.07 -25.07 7.72
N LEU A 169 7.93 -24.45 7.98
CA LEU A 169 7.28 -24.42 9.29
C LEU A 169 7.01 -25.84 9.82
N GLU A 170 6.38 -26.69 9.00
CA GLU A 170 6.03 -28.05 9.38
C GLU A 170 7.26 -28.87 9.79
N TRP A 171 8.37 -28.78 9.04
CA TRP A 171 9.55 -29.61 9.28
C TRP A 171 10.56 -29.00 10.26
N SER A 172 10.69 -27.68 10.31
CA SER A 172 11.66 -27.01 11.20
C SER A 172 11.37 -27.21 12.69
N SER A 173 10.11 -27.46 13.04
CA SER A 173 9.70 -27.82 14.41
C SER A 173 10.17 -29.21 14.85
N ILE A 174 10.47 -30.12 13.93
CA ILE A 174 11.04 -31.43 14.27
C ILE A 174 12.44 -31.28 14.85
N PHE A 175 13.24 -30.37 14.29
CA PHE A 175 14.58 -30.06 14.79
C PHE A 175 14.58 -29.14 16.02
N SER A 176 13.39 -28.90 16.60
CA SER A 176 13.27 -28.23 17.90
C SER A 176 13.20 -29.27 19.01
N ARG A 177 13.20 -28.80 20.27
CA ARG A 177 13.02 -29.63 21.47
C ARG A 177 11.75 -30.49 21.49
N HIS A 178 10.81 -30.26 20.55
CA HIS A 178 9.52 -30.93 20.50
C HIS A 178 9.50 -32.19 19.63
N LEU A 179 10.49 -32.42 18.76
CA LEU A 179 10.65 -33.62 17.91
C LEU A 179 9.39 -34.03 17.11
N ARG A 180 8.54 -33.05 16.79
CA ARG A 180 7.25 -33.24 16.11
C ARG A 180 7.07 -32.16 15.07
N GLY A 181 6.38 -32.50 13.98
CA GLY A 181 5.96 -31.52 12.99
C GLY A 181 4.99 -30.50 13.59
N PHE A 182 4.94 -29.29 13.01
CA PHE A 182 4.27 -28.15 13.63
C PHE A 182 2.78 -28.43 13.84
N SER A 183 2.13 -29.02 12.85
CA SER A 183 0.73 -29.45 12.89
C SER A 183 0.37 -30.40 14.05
N LYS A 184 1.37 -31.04 14.69
CA LYS A 184 1.20 -32.00 15.79
C LYS A 184 1.66 -31.46 17.14
N LEU A 185 2.04 -30.19 17.23
CA LEU A 185 2.42 -29.56 18.49
C LEU A 185 1.19 -29.28 19.35
N LYS A 186 1.36 -29.35 20.68
CA LYS A 186 0.35 -28.84 21.63
C LYS A 186 0.30 -27.31 21.54
N PRO A 187 -0.83 -26.64 21.83
CA PRO A 187 -0.99 -25.19 21.67
C PRO A 187 0.14 -24.36 22.30
N GLN A 188 0.48 -24.58 23.56
CA GLN A 188 1.57 -23.86 24.26
C GLN A 188 2.95 -24.06 23.59
N ALA A 189 3.22 -25.28 23.09
CA ALA A 189 4.46 -25.58 22.38
C ALA A 189 4.50 -24.91 21.00
N ALA A 190 3.37 -24.84 20.29
CA ALA A 190 3.24 -24.13 19.03
C ALA A 190 3.49 -22.62 19.22
N THR A 191 2.86 -21.98 20.22
CA THR A 191 3.07 -20.56 20.54
C THR A 191 4.54 -20.28 20.89
N THR A 192 5.14 -21.09 21.76
CA THR A 192 6.56 -20.95 22.14
C THR A 192 7.48 -21.13 20.93
N TYR A 193 7.14 -22.05 20.02
CA TYR A 193 7.90 -22.26 18.80
C TYR A 193 7.86 -21.05 17.87
N LEU A 194 6.68 -20.45 17.68
CA LEU A 194 6.49 -19.27 16.83
C LEU A 194 7.22 -18.04 17.36
N ASP A 195 7.11 -17.73 18.66
CA ASP A 195 7.84 -16.60 19.27
C ASP A 195 9.36 -16.75 19.08
N ARG A 196 9.90 -17.95 19.33
CA ARG A 196 11.33 -18.22 19.09
C ARG A 196 11.71 -18.10 17.61
N ALA A 197 10.83 -18.54 16.70
CA ALA A 197 11.09 -18.46 15.26
C ALA A 197 11.08 -17.01 14.75
N GLN A 198 10.21 -16.14 15.29
CA GLN A 198 10.17 -14.70 14.99
C GLN A 198 11.40 -13.95 15.51
N ARG A 199 12.02 -14.42 16.59
CA ARG A 199 13.27 -13.86 17.15
C ARG A 199 14.54 -14.51 16.61
N SER A 200 14.43 -15.42 15.65
CA SER A 200 15.56 -16.18 15.11
C SER A 200 16.54 -15.27 14.35
N LYS A 201 17.85 -15.49 14.49
CA LYS A 201 18.85 -14.79 13.65
C LYS A 201 18.82 -15.24 12.18
N LEU A 202 18.24 -16.41 11.89
CA LEU A 202 18.09 -16.92 10.53
C LEU A 202 16.95 -16.19 9.80
N LEU A 203 17.29 -15.36 8.81
CA LEU A 203 16.34 -14.58 8.02
C LEU A 203 15.27 -15.45 7.36
N VAL A 204 15.64 -16.60 6.80
CA VAL A 204 14.68 -17.53 6.16
C VAL A 204 13.63 -18.05 7.14
N ARG A 205 14.02 -18.30 8.40
CA ARG A 205 13.11 -18.80 9.43
C ARG A 205 12.12 -17.72 9.86
N ARG A 206 12.62 -16.49 10.08
CA ARG A 206 11.78 -15.33 10.39
C ARG A 206 10.85 -14.98 9.25
N GLY A 207 11.40 -14.80 8.05
CA GLY A 207 10.64 -14.44 6.85
C GLY A 207 9.55 -15.45 6.52
N ALA A 208 9.76 -16.74 6.80
CA ALA A 208 8.70 -17.74 6.69
C ALA A 208 7.54 -17.47 7.66
N ILE A 209 7.81 -17.10 8.91
CA ILE A 209 6.75 -16.75 9.86
C ILE A 209 6.07 -15.44 9.47
N ASP A 210 6.83 -14.41 9.10
CA ASP A 210 6.29 -13.10 8.74
C ASP A 210 5.36 -13.19 7.52
N LEU A 211 5.79 -13.93 6.48
CA LEU A 211 4.97 -14.17 5.28
C LEU A 211 3.68 -14.93 5.61
N LEU A 212 3.78 -16.06 6.33
CA LEU A 212 2.60 -16.85 6.66
C LEU A 212 1.64 -16.05 7.55
N LYS A 213 2.18 -15.29 8.51
CA LYS A 213 1.40 -14.41 9.40
C LYS A 213 0.69 -13.33 8.61
N PHE A 214 1.35 -12.69 7.64
CA PHE A 214 0.73 -11.68 6.78
C PHE A 214 -0.54 -12.22 6.10
N TYR A 215 -0.45 -13.38 5.44
CA TYR A 215 -1.59 -13.98 4.74
C TYR A 215 -2.72 -14.40 5.70
N VAL A 216 -2.39 -15.04 6.83
CA VAL A 216 -3.38 -15.45 7.83
C VAL A 216 -4.10 -14.26 8.42
N LEU A 217 -3.37 -13.22 8.86
CA LEU A 217 -3.97 -12.06 9.50
C LEU A 217 -4.83 -11.26 8.51
N ASN A 218 -4.36 -11.04 7.29
CA ASN A 218 -5.15 -10.32 6.29
C ASN A 218 -6.41 -11.10 5.90
N GLN A 219 -6.32 -12.43 5.74
CA GLN A 219 -7.51 -13.24 5.44
C GLN A 219 -8.52 -13.22 6.59
N TRP A 220 -8.04 -13.32 7.83
CA TRP A 220 -8.89 -13.24 9.01
C TRP A 220 -9.58 -11.88 9.10
N ALA A 221 -8.83 -10.78 8.98
CA ALA A 221 -9.34 -9.41 9.04
C ALA A 221 -10.30 -9.07 7.87
N SER A 222 -10.24 -9.81 6.76
CA SER A 222 -11.10 -9.61 5.58
C SER A 222 -12.33 -10.52 5.57
N THR A 223 -12.79 -10.96 6.75
CA THR A 223 -13.98 -11.80 6.88
C THR A 223 -15.14 -10.97 7.42
N PRO A 224 -16.34 -11.03 6.81
CA PRO A 224 -17.52 -10.27 7.25
C PRO A 224 -17.85 -10.36 8.74
N ARG A 225 -17.67 -11.54 9.36
CA ARG A 225 -17.89 -11.72 10.81
C ARG A 225 -16.91 -10.92 11.67
N ILE A 226 -15.67 -10.77 11.22
CA ILE A 226 -14.66 -9.98 11.92
C ILE A 226 -14.95 -8.50 11.70
N GLU A 227 -15.28 -8.10 10.48
CA GLU A 227 -15.68 -6.73 10.13
C GLU A 227 -16.86 -6.25 11.00
N GLU A 228 -17.90 -7.06 11.12
CA GLU A 228 -19.05 -6.80 11.99
C GLU A 228 -18.63 -6.69 13.47
N ALA A 229 -17.78 -7.60 13.94
CA ALA A 229 -17.31 -7.62 15.33
C ALA A 229 -16.50 -6.38 15.71
N ILE A 230 -15.79 -5.77 14.75
CA ILE A 230 -15.00 -4.55 14.96
C ILE A 230 -15.74 -3.27 14.53
N GLY A 231 -16.98 -3.38 14.06
CA GLY A 231 -17.78 -2.25 13.58
C GLY A 231 -17.24 -1.59 12.31
N PHE A 232 -16.49 -2.33 11.48
CA PHE A 232 -15.89 -1.80 10.25
C PHE A 232 -16.79 -2.08 9.04
N THR A 233 -17.00 -1.07 8.20
CA THR A 233 -17.74 -1.17 6.94
C THR A 233 -16.95 -0.58 5.78
N TYR A 234 -17.19 -1.08 4.56
CA TYR A 234 -16.59 -0.56 3.32
C TYR A 234 -17.28 0.67 2.75
N SER A 235 -18.28 1.22 3.45
CA SER A 235 -19.02 2.38 2.97
C SER A 235 -18.10 3.61 2.94
N CYS A 236 -18.12 4.33 1.81
CA CYS A 236 -17.53 5.67 1.78
C CYS A 236 -18.25 6.54 2.81
N VAL A 237 -17.46 7.33 3.55
CA VAL A 237 -17.98 8.33 4.50
C VAL A 237 -18.71 9.44 3.74
N SER A 238 -18.23 9.79 2.53
CA SER A 238 -18.89 10.75 1.65
C SER A 238 -19.89 10.09 0.70
N SER A 239 -21.05 10.71 0.56
CA SER A 239 -22.08 10.38 -0.44
C SER A 239 -21.88 11.08 -1.79
N ASP A 240 -20.78 11.83 -1.96
CA ASP A 240 -20.57 12.61 -3.16
C ASP A 240 -20.53 11.69 -4.40
N PRO A 241 -21.27 12.05 -5.46
CA PRO A 241 -21.21 11.29 -6.69
C PRO A 241 -19.78 11.33 -7.26
N PRO A 242 -19.35 10.27 -7.97
CA PRO A 242 -18.10 10.33 -8.72
C PRO A 242 -18.10 11.55 -9.64
N ARG A 243 -16.94 12.20 -9.81
CA ARG A 243 -16.81 13.27 -10.80
C ARG A 243 -17.19 12.74 -12.19
N THR A 244 -18.07 13.48 -12.86
CA THR A 244 -18.43 13.29 -14.25
C THR A 244 -17.48 14.10 -15.12
N GLY A 245 -16.96 13.52 -16.20
CA GLY A 245 -16.04 14.18 -17.11
C GLY A 245 -15.28 13.19 -17.98
N ASP A 246 -14.48 13.73 -18.89
CA ASP A 246 -13.67 12.95 -19.80
C ASP A 246 -12.68 12.09 -19.02
N ARG A 247 -12.57 10.83 -19.44
CA ARG A 247 -11.59 9.89 -18.90
C ARG A 247 -10.38 9.88 -19.81
N ILE A 248 -9.22 9.64 -19.20
CA ILE A 248 -8.01 9.38 -19.97
C ILE A 248 -8.25 8.16 -20.88
N GLU A 249 -7.87 8.31 -22.14
CA GLU A 249 -7.83 7.18 -23.07
C GLU A 249 -6.70 6.25 -22.65
N VAL A 250 -7.02 4.96 -22.47
CA VAL A 250 -6.05 3.95 -22.05
C VAL A 250 -5.92 2.91 -23.13
N LEU A 251 -4.74 2.87 -23.75
CA LEU A 251 -4.32 1.79 -24.62
C LEU A 251 -3.75 0.66 -23.75
N SER A 252 -4.37 -0.51 -23.79
CA SER A 252 -3.94 -1.66 -22.99
C SER A 252 -4.12 -2.97 -23.77
N TYR A 253 -3.61 -4.08 -23.26
CA TYR A 253 -3.92 -5.38 -23.82
C TYR A 253 -5.45 -5.63 -23.79
N PRO A 254 -6.08 -6.15 -24.85
CA PRO A 254 -5.47 -6.66 -26.10
C PRO A 254 -5.36 -5.62 -27.23
N GLN A 255 -5.78 -4.37 -27.03
CA GLN A 255 -5.69 -3.29 -28.03
C GLN A 255 -4.24 -3.11 -28.47
N VAL A 256 -3.31 -3.19 -27.51
CA VAL A 256 -1.87 -3.29 -27.73
C VAL A 256 -1.46 -4.76 -27.52
N SER A 257 -1.39 -5.53 -28.61
CA SER A 257 -1.04 -6.97 -28.59
C SER A 257 0.28 -7.29 -29.30
N ARG A 258 0.94 -6.28 -29.85
CA ARG A 258 2.24 -6.30 -30.53
C ARG A 258 2.92 -4.95 -30.30
N ASP A 259 4.14 -4.80 -30.79
CA ASP A 259 4.86 -3.53 -30.79
C ASP A 259 3.97 -2.39 -31.33
N HIS A 260 3.93 -1.29 -30.59
CA HIS A 260 3.07 -0.15 -30.83
C HIS A 260 3.90 1.13 -30.72
N THR A 261 3.71 2.04 -31.67
CA THR A 261 4.48 3.28 -31.78
C THR A 261 3.54 4.46 -31.60
N GLU A 262 3.88 5.34 -30.67
CA GLU A 262 3.21 6.63 -30.45
C GLU A 262 4.25 7.74 -30.55
N GLU A 263 3.85 8.88 -31.13
CA GLU A 263 4.68 10.09 -31.17
C GLU A 263 4.10 11.13 -30.21
N ALA A 264 4.95 11.67 -29.36
CA ALA A 264 4.61 12.71 -28.41
C ALA A 264 5.79 13.67 -28.23
N ASP A 265 5.55 14.83 -27.62
CA ASP A 265 6.61 15.74 -27.22
C ASP A 265 7.32 15.24 -25.96
N VAL A 266 6.56 14.63 -25.04
CA VAL A 266 7.09 14.10 -23.78
C VAL A 266 6.51 12.72 -23.47
N VAL A 267 7.38 11.83 -22.98
CA VAL A 267 6.98 10.53 -22.41
C VAL A 267 7.22 10.55 -20.91
N VAL A 268 6.16 10.33 -20.12
CA VAL A 268 6.22 10.19 -18.66
C VAL A 268 6.16 8.71 -18.30
N VAL A 269 7.21 8.19 -17.67
CA VAL A 269 7.26 6.80 -17.22
C VAL A 269 6.81 6.71 -15.76
N GLY A 270 5.63 6.15 -15.55
CA GLY A 270 4.97 5.99 -14.26
C GLY A 270 3.96 7.10 -13.96
N SER A 271 2.71 6.71 -13.73
CA SER A 271 1.58 7.63 -13.47
C SER A 271 1.39 7.99 -11.99
N GLY A 272 2.43 7.80 -11.17
CA GLY A 272 2.40 8.05 -9.73
C GLY A 272 2.20 9.52 -9.35
N ALA A 273 2.31 9.82 -8.06
CA ALA A 273 2.08 11.16 -7.50
C ALA A 273 2.87 12.29 -8.20
N GLY A 274 4.10 12.02 -8.66
CA GLY A 274 4.88 12.98 -9.44
C GLY A 274 4.56 12.96 -10.94
N GLY A 275 4.50 11.77 -11.54
CA GLY A 275 4.32 11.62 -12.99
C GLY A 275 2.98 12.13 -13.50
N ALA A 276 1.88 11.85 -12.79
CA ALA A 276 0.57 12.37 -13.16
C ALA A 276 0.50 13.91 -13.08
N VAL A 277 1.20 14.52 -12.12
CA VAL A 277 1.28 15.98 -11.99
C VAL A 277 2.06 16.57 -13.16
N ILE A 278 3.25 16.05 -13.46
CA ILE A 278 4.06 16.51 -14.59
C ILE A 278 3.30 16.36 -15.92
N ALA A 279 2.64 15.22 -16.13
CA ALA A 279 1.85 14.98 -17.34
C ALA A 279 0.73 16.01 -17.50
N LYS A 280 0.01 16.32 -16.41
CA LYS A 280 -1.03 17.35 -16.39
C LYS A 280 -0.47 18.72 -16.74
N GLU A 281 0.60 19.16 -16.06
CA GLU A 281 1.15 20.51 -16.27
C GLU A 281 1.69 20.68 -17.70
N LEU A 282 2.38 19.68 -18.25
CA LEU A 282 2.87 19.73 -19.63
C LEU A 282 1.72 19.73 -20.67
N ALA A 283 0.67 18.95 -20.42
CA ALA A 283 -0.52 18.96 -21.28
C ALA A 283 -1.26 20.30 -21.23
N GLU A 284 -1.35 20.95 -20.06
CA GLU A 284 -1.94 22.29 -19.90
C GLU A 284 -1.11 23.37 -20.62
N LEU A 285 0.20 23.15 -20.80
CA LEU A 285 1.08 23.99 -21.61
C LEU A 285 1.00 23.70 -23.12
N GLY A 286 0.18 22.73 -23.53
CA GLY A 286 -0.07 22.40 -24.94
C GLY A 286 0.84 21.32 -25.52
N HIS A 287 1.67 20.66 -24.71
CA HIS A 287 2.48 19.54 -25.16
C HIS A 287 1.65 18.26 -25.33
N THR A 288 1.98 17.45 -26.33
CA THR A 288 1.49 16.09 -26.43
C THR A 288 2.26 15.19 -25.47
N VAL A 289 1.55 14.48 -24.57
CA VAL A 289 2.16 13.68 -23.51
C VAL A 289 1.65 12.25 -23.55
N VAL A 290 2.58 11.29 -23.60
CA VAL A 290 2.29 9.86 -23.41
C VAL A 290 2.71 9.44 -22.01
N VAL A 291 1.82 8.76 -21.28
CA VAL A 291 2.12 8.20 -19.96
C VAL A 291 2.21 6.68 -20.05
N LEU A 292 3.34 6.12 -19.65
CA LEU A 292 3.58 4.67 -19.60
C LEU A 292 3.43 4.17 -18.16
N GLU A 293 2.49 3.25 -17.92
CA GLU A 293 2.20 2.70 -16.58
C GLU A 293 2.25 1.17 -16.61
N GLU A 294 2.84 0.55 -15.57
CA GLU A 294 2.95 -0.90 -15.44
C GLU A 294 1.60 -1.54 -15.07
N GLY A 295 0.81 -0.84 -14.25
CA GLY A 295 -0.47 -1.34 -13.74
C GLY A 295 -1.70 -0.92 -14.54
N PRO A 296 -2.87 -1.50 -14.21
CA PRO A 296 -4.12 -1.21 -14.89
C PRO A 296 -4.75 0.12 -14.46
N TYR A 297 -5.73 0.59 -15.24
CA TYR A 297 -6.57 1.71 -14.88
C TYR A 297 -7.77 1.25 -14.04
N TYR A 298 -7.75 1.58 -12.74
CA TYR A 298 -8.85 1.29 -11.83
C TYR A 298 -9.81 2.47 -11.70
N THR A 299 -11.09 2.15 -11.55
CA THR A 299 -12.16 3.10 -11.30
C THR A 299 -12.66 2.98 -9.86
N ARG A 300 -13.54 3.90 -9.43
CA ARG A 300 -14.14 3.86 -8.08
C ARG A 300 -14.81 2.51 -7.77
N GLN A 301 -15.44 1.88 -8.77
CA GLN A 301 -16.10 0.58 -8.61
C GLN A 301 -15.10 -0.54 -8.28
N ASP A 302 -13.85 -0.39 -8.73
CA ASP A 302 -12.80 -1.38 -8.51
C ASP A 302 -12.18 -1.25 -7.10
N MET A 303 -12.43 -0.15 -6.38
CA MET A 303 -11.94 0.07 -5.00
C MET A 303 -12.72 -0.71 -3.94
N ALA A 304 -13.87 -1.27 -4.31
CA ALA A 304 -14.69 -2.07 -3.43
C ALA A 304 -14.13 -3.49 -3.22
N GLY A 305 -14.57 -4.11 -2.13
CA GLY A 305 -14.26 -5.49 -1.78
C GLY A 305 -13.36 -5.64 -0.54
N PRO A 306 -13.15 -6.89 -0.10
CA PRO A 306 -12.40 -7.17 1.13
C PRO A 306 -10.92 -6.74 1.06
N PRO A 307 -10.29 -6.32 2.17
CA PRO A 307 -8.94 -5.76 2.23
C PRO A 307 -7.91 -6.67 1.61
N PHE A 308 -7.99 -7.97 1.88
CA PHE A 308 -7.05 -8.94 1.34
C PHE A 308 -7.12 -8.99 -0.19
N GLU A 309 -8.31 -8.93 -0.79
CA GLU A 309 -8.45 -8.86 -2.24
C GLU A 309 -7.86 -7.57 -2.81
N ARG A 310 -8.07 -6.45 -2.12
CA ARG A 310 -7.48 -5.14 -2.48
C ARG A 310 -5.96 -5.16 -2.37
N PHE A 311 -5.39 -5.82 -1.36
CA PHE A 311 -3.95 -6.03 -1.25
C PHE A 311 -3.41 -6.79 -2.47
N GLN A 312 -4.08 -7.86 -2.88
CA GLN A 312 -3.63 -8.64 -4.03
C GLN A 312 -3.79 -7.91 -5.37
N ARG A 313 -4.78 -7.02 -5.47
CA ARG A 313 -5.11 -6.26 -6.68
C ARG A 313 -4.21 -5.01 -6.86
N PHE A 314 -4.06 -4.22 -5.81
CA PHE A 314 -3.46 -2.89 -5.91
C PHE A 314 -1.98 -2.85 -5.57
N TYR A 315 -1.46 -3.85 -4.86
CA TYR A 315 -0.06 -3.85 -4.44
C TYR A 315 0.78 -4.63 -5.44
N ARG A 316 1.89 -4.04 -5.85
CA ARG A 316 2.90 -4.72 -6.64
C ARG A 316 3.33 -6.00 -5.93
N ARG A 317 3.40 -7.10 -6.69
CA ARG A 317 3.67 -8.46 -6.16
C ARG A 317 2.75 -8.87 -5.00
N GLN A 318 1.50 -8.40 -5.00
CA GLN A 318 0.50 -8.71 -3.96
C GLN A 318 0.95 -8.30 -2.55
N GLY A 319 1.74 -7.22 -2.43
CA GLY A 319 2.22 -6.68 -1.15
C GLY A 319 3.46 -7.37 -0.58
N MET A 320 4.10 -8.26 -1.35
CA MET A 320 5.26 -9.05 -0.91
C MET A 320 6.61 -8.33 -1.06
N THR A 321 6.61 -7.07 -1.45
CA THR A 321 7.84 -6.28 -1.56
C THR A 321 8.30 -5.86 -0.17
N ALA A 322 9.58 -6.11 0.16
CA ALA A 322 10.15 -5.82 1.46
C ALA A 322 11.65 -5.51 1.37
N ALA A 323 12.12 -4.63 2.24
CA ALA A 323 13.53 -4.44 2.53
C ALA A 323 14.00 -5.53 3.49
N LEU A 324 15.01 -6.29 3.07
CA LEU A 324 15.55 -7.40 3.86
C LEU A 324 16.47 -6.85 4.96
N GLY A 325 16.21 -7.25 6.20
CA GLY A 325 16.95 -6.77 7.36
C GLY A 325 16.49 -7.41 8.66
N THR A 326 16.91 -6.83 9.77
CA THR A 326 16.41 -7.18 11.10
C THR A 326 15.94 -5.92 11.81
N PRO A 327 14.62 -5.61 11.79
CA PRO A 327 13.53 -6.42 11.23
C PRO A 327 13.46 -6.37 9.69
N THR A 328 12.71 -7.30 9.10
CA THR A 328 12.30 -7.18 7.69
C THR A 328 11.23 -6.09 7.63
N ILE A 329 11.35 -5.15 6.69
CA ILE A 329 10.45 -4.00 6.60
C ILE A 329 9.60 -4.14 5.31
N PRO A 330 8.27 -4.24 5.41
CA PRO A 330 7.40 -4.21 4.23
C PRO A 330 7.55 -2.87 3.48
N VAL A 331 7.61 -2.93 2.15
CA VAL A 331 7.68 -1.76 1.28
C VAL A 331 6.44 -1.78 0.37
N PRO A 332 5.33 -1.17 0.79
CA PRO A 332 4.09 -1.17 0.02
C PRO A 332 4.26 -0.30 -1.23
N LEU A 333 4.01 -0.89 -2.40
CA LEU A 333 4.09 -0.22 -3.70
C LEU A 333 2.77 -0.42 -4.43
N GLY A 334 2.11 0.66 -4.83
CA GLY A 334 0.90 0.58 -5.65
C GLY A 334 1.24 0.16 -7.08
N LEU A 335 0.34 -0.57 -7.73
CA LEU A 335 0.43 -1.01 -9.12
C LEU A 335 -0.88 -0.67 -9.82
N GLY A 336 -0.87 0.39 -10.62
CA GLY A 336 -2.04 0.90 -11.33
C GLY A 336 -1.88 2.38 -11.68
N LEU A 337 -2.80 2.90 -12.48
CA LEU A 337 -2.83 4.33 -12.79
C LEU A 337 -2.98 5.15 -11.49
N GLY A 338 -2.00 5.99 -11.18
CA GLY A 338 -1.86 6.69 -9.91
C GLY A 338 -0.77 6.11 -8.97
N GLY A 339 -0.26 4.92 -9.25
CA GLY A 339 0.77 4.25 -8.47
C GLY A 339 0.41 4.07 -7.00
N THR A 340 1.34 4.38 -6.08
CA THR A 340 1.13 4.25 -4.63
C THR A 340 0.03 5.17 -4.08
N THR A 341 -0.45 6.16 -4.83
CA THR A 341 -1.61 6.96 -4.41
C THR A 341 -2.90 6.14 -4.29
N LEU A 342 -2.99 5.00 -4.99
CA LEU A 342 -4.11 4.07 -4.90
C LEU A 342 -4.26 3.39 -3.53
N ILE A 343 -3.17 3.31 -2.76
CA ILE A 343 -3.07 2.53 -1.53
C ILE A 343 -2.70 3.37 -0.30
N ASN A 344 -2.57 4.69 -0.48
CA ASN A 344 -2.22 5.60 0.61
C ASN A 344 -3.45 5.88 1.51
N SER A 345 -3.21 6.50 2.66
CA SER A 345 -4.26 6.86 3.62
C SER A 345 -4.88 8.24 3.37
N GLY A 346 -4.48 8.94 2.31
CA GLY A 346 -4.93 10.32 2.03
C GLY A 346 -4.40 11.40 2.97
N SER A 347 -3.47 11.09 3.88
CA SER A 347 -2.87 12.09 4.78
C SER A 347 -1.97 13.06 4.00
N CYS A 348 -2.22 14.35 4.15
CA CYS A 348 -1.51 15.42 3.45
C CYS A 348 -0.82 16.35 4.46
N PHE A 349 0.51 16.24 4.56
CA PHE A 349 1.33 17.15 5.35
C PHE A 349 2.26 17.93 4.43
N ARG A 350 2.40 19.24 4.69
CA ARG A 350 3.43 20.04 4.01
C ARG A 350 4.81 19.59 4.46
N THR A 351 5.78 19.73 3.57
CA THR A 351 7.20 19.60 3.92
C THR A 351 7.54 20.66 4.99
N PRO A 352 8.10 20.29 6.15
CA PRO A 352 8.45 21.28 7.17
C PRO A 352 9.49 22.29 6.66
N ASP A 353 9.33 23.57 7.00
CA ASP A 353 10.21 24.65 6.53
C ASP A 353 11.70 24.37 6.75
N ARG A 354 12.05 23.81 7.92
CA ARG A 354 13.42 23.42 8.26
C ARG A 354 14.04 22.40 7.28
N VAL A 355 13.22 21.58 6.63
CA VAL A 355 13.66 20.59 5.63
C VAL A 355 13.90 21.29 4.29
N LEU A 356 12.99 22.16 3.87
CA LEU A 356 13.11 22.97 2.65
C LEU A 356 14.35 23.88 2.70
N GLN A 357 14.55 24.60 3.80
CA GLN A 357 15.73 25.42 4.03
C GLN A 357 17.02 24.60 4.00
N ARG A 358 16.99 23.37 4.53
CA ARG A 358 18.13 22.45 4.49
C ARG A 358 18.44 22.02 3.06
N TRP A 359 17.42 21.70 2.27
CA TRP A 359 17.58 21.32 0.86
C TRP A 359 18.22 22.43 0.03
N GLU A 360 17.74 23.66 0.18
CA GLU A 360 18.34 24.80 -0.50
C GLU A 360 19.78 25.04 -0.05
N LYS A 361 20.02 25.12 1.26
CA LYS A 361 21.32 25.51 1.82
C LYS A 361 22.39 24.42 1.68
N ASP A 362 22.08 23.19 2.06
CA ASP A 362 23.07 22.12 2.18
C ASP A 362 23.28 21.40 0.84
N PHE A 363 22.26 21.38 -0.04
CA PHE A 363 22.30 20.66 -1.32
C PHE A 363 22.25 21.58 -2.54
N GLY A 364 22.16 22.90 -2.35
CA GLY A 364 22.24 23.88 -3.43
C GLY A 364 21.07 23.77 -4.42
N LEU A 365 19.88 23.38 -3.94
CA LEU A 365 18.67 23.26 -4.77
C LEU A 365 17.94 24.61 -4.81
N PRO A 366 18.07 25.44 -5.86
CA PRO A 366 17.43 26.75 -5.90
C PRO A 366 15.90 26.62 -5.98
N GLY A 367 15.19 27.55 -5.34
CA GLY A 367 13.72 27.65 -5.45
C GLY A 367 12.94 26.59 -4.65
N VAL A 368 13.60 25.83 -3.78
CA VAL A 368 12.94 24.87 -2.88
C VAL A 368 12.74 25.40 -1.45
N ASP A 369 12.99 26.68 -1.22
CA ASP A 369 12.75 27.33 0.08
C ASP A 369 11.24 27.46 0.39
N PRO A 370 10.86 27.71 1.66
CA PRO A 370 9.45 27.79 2.05
C PRO A 370 8.62 28.81 1.27
N GLU A 371 9.17 29.97 0.95
CA GLU A 371 8.44 31.03 0.23
C GLU A 371 8.24 30.62 -1.23
N SER A 372 9.28 30.11 -1.89
CA SER A 372 9.19 29.63 -3.28
C SER A 372 8.26 28.43 -3.44
N MET A 373 8.22 27.52 -2.46
CA MET A 373 7.38 26.31 -2.52
C MET A 373 5.91 26.55 -2.19
N LYS A 374 5.59 27.61 -1.43
CA LYS A 374 4.24 27.89 -0.94
C LYS A 374 3.16 27.94 -2.04
N PRO A 375 3.34 28.62 -3.17
CA PRO A 375 2.32 28.67 -4.22
C PRO A 375 1.99 27.29 -4.81
N PHE A 376 2.98 26.39 -4.89
CA PHE A 376 2.79 25.03 -5.38
C PHE A 376 1.98 24.19 -4.41
N PHE A 377 2.31 24.24 -3.10
CA PHE A 377 1.51 23.59 -2.08
C PHE A 377 0.07 24.10 -2.07
N ASP A 378 -0.13 25.43 -2.07
CA ASP A 378 -1.45 26.05 -2.08
C ASP A 378 -2.29 25.67 -3.32
N ARG A 379 -1.65 25.46 -4.49
CA ARG A 379 -2.33 25.02 -5.72
C ARG A 379 -2.71 23.55 -5.64
N VAL A 380 -1.78 22.67 -5.27
CA VAL A 380 -2.04 21.22 -5.20
C VAL A 380 -3.08 20.91 -4.12
N GLU A 381 -3.03 21.57 -2.96
CA GLU A 381 -4.01 21.39 -1.89
C GLU A 381 -5.44 21.76 -2.34
N ARG A 382 -5.59 22.82 -3.14
CA ARG A 382 -6.88 23.19 -3.75
C ARG A 382 -7.37 22.16 -4.74
N ILE A 383 -6.50 21.66 -5.63
CA ILE A 383 -6.84 20.63 -6.61
C ILE A 383 -7.30 19.33 -5.92
N GLN A 384 -6.60 18.95 -4.84
CA GLN A 384 -6.86 17.73 -4.07
C GLN A 384 -7.94 17.91 -3.00
N HIS A 385 -8.49 19.12 -2.83
CA HIS A 385 -9.47 19.45 -1.79
C HIS A 385 -9.00 19.06 -0.37
N VAL A 386 -7.75 19.38 -0.04
CA VAL A 386 -7.19 19.09 1.29
C VAL A 386 -7.98 19.87 2.34
N GLN A 387 -8.42 19.17 3.39
CA GLN A 387 -9.23 19.69 4.48
C GLN A 387 -8.69 19.15 5.81
N PRO A 388 -8.87 19.86 6.93
CA PRO A 388 -8.64 19.30 8.26
C PRO A 388 -9.47 18.02 8.47
N VAL A 389 -8.89 17.03 9.16
CA VAL A 389 -9.62 15.82 9.55
C VAL A 389 -10.62 16.18 10.65
N PRO A 390 -11.93 15.90 10.48
CA PRO A 390 -12.93 16.12 11.53
C PRO A 390 -12.60 15.38 12.83
N GLU A 391 -12.92 15.98 13.98
CA GLU A 391 -12.62 15.38 15.30
C GLU A 391 -13.30 14.03 15.50
N GLU A 392 -14.47 13.80 14.92
CA GLU A 392 -15.18 12.53 14.98
C GLU A 392 -14.49 11.36 14.26
N LEU A 393 -13.48 11.66 13.44
CA LEU A 393 -12.64 10.67 12.73
C LEU A 393 -11.25 10.48 13.38
N LEU A 394 -10.91 11.25 14.42
CA LEU A 394 -9.66 11.17 15.19
C LEU A 394 -9.87 10.37 16.48
#